data_AF-A0A6A7C4K4-F1
#
_entry.id   AF-A0A6A7C4K4-F1
#
_cell.length_a   1.000
_cell.length_b   1.000
_cell.length_c   1.000
_cell.angle_alpha   90.00
_cell.angle_beta   90.00
_cell.angle_gamma   90.00
#
_symmetry.space_group_name_H-M   'P 1'
#
loop_
_entity.id
_entity.type
_entity.pdbx_description
1 polymer ?
#
loop_
_entity_poly.entity_id
_entity_poly.type
_entity_poly.pdbx_seq_one_letter_code
_entity_poly.pdbx_strand_id
1 'polypeptide(L)'
;MAKSKNSSQHNQSKKNHKNGIKKPKTHRYPSLKGTDPKFRRNHRHALHGTMRALVKRSQGGQEGGRISMAVVDKVRFKSREASRAFTFLACIPRTL
;
A
#
# COMPACT_ATOMS: atom_id res chain seq x y z
N MET A 1 -52.01 25.01 -46.03
CA MET A 1 -50.94 24.72 -45.05
C MET A 1 -50.76 23.23 -44.95
N ALA A 2 -49.66 22.73 -45.53
CA ALA A 2 -49.36 21.30 -45.49
C ALA A 2 -48.83 20.95 -44.09
N LYS A 3 -49.43 19.95 -43.45
CA LYS A 3 -49.00 19.49 -42.12
C LYS A 3 -47.71 18.69 -42.23
N SER A 4 -46.75 18.94 -41.34
CA SER A 4 -45.50 18.16 -41.19
C SER A 4 -45.54 17.28 -39.94
N LYS A 5 -44.55 16.39 -39.78
CA LYS A 5 -44.41 15.56 -38.58
C LYS A 5 -43.86 16.39 -37.41
N ASN A 6 -44.45 16.24 -36.23
CA ASN A 6 -44.14 17.07 -35.06
C ASN A 6 -42.97 16.53 -34.20
N SER A 7 -42.67 15.22 -34.22
CA SER A 7 -41.57 14.60 -33.46
C SER A 7 -41.17 13.22 -33.99
N SER A 8 -39.91 12.81 -33.79
CA SER A 8 -39.40 11.47 -34.16
C SER A 8 -38.14 11.06 -33.38
N GLN A 9 -38.15 9.86 -32.80
CA GLN A 9 -36.99 9.22 -32.18
C GLN A 9 -36.32 8.14 -33.06
N HIS A 10 -36.74 8.00 -34.32
CA HIS A 10 -36.40 6.84 -35.18
C HIS A 10 -34.89 6.58 -35.31
N ASN A 11 -34.07 7.63 -35.41
CA ASN A 11 -32.62 7.49 -35.59
C ASN A 11 -31.80 7.73 -34.31
N GLN A 12 -32.46 7.96 -33.16
CA GLN A 12 -31.75 8.34 -31.94
C GLN A 12 -30.96 7.16 -31.36
N SER A 13 -31.59 5.99 -31.31
CA SER A 13 -30.93 4.76 -30.86
C SER A 13 -29.70 4.42 -31.72
N LYS A 14 -29.82 4.50 -33.05
CA LYS A 14 -28.71 4.20 -33.96
C LYS A 14 -27.52 5.15 -33.75
N LYS A 15 -27.77 6.43 -33.51
CA LYS A 15 -26.72 7.42 -33.19
C LYS A 15 -26.04 7.12 -31.85
N ASN A 16 -26.82 6.82 -30.81
CA ASN A 16 -26.28 6.53 -29.48
C ASN A 16 -25.41 5.26 -29.48
N HIS A 17 -25.80 4.25 -30.25
CA HIS A 17 -25.04 3.00 -30.37
C HIS A 17 -23.83 3.10 -31.31
N LYS A 18 -23.75 4.10 -32.21
CA LYS A 18 -22.59 4.31 -33.10
C LYS A 18 -21.28 4.49 -32.30
N ASN A 19 -21.34 5.24 -31.20
CA ASN A 19 -20.20 5.44 -30.30
C ASN A 19 -20.22 4.46 -29.10
N GLY A 20 -21.30 3.68 -28.96
CA GLY A 20 -21.58 2.78 -27.85
C GLY A 20 -22.00 3.51 -26.57
N ILE A 21 -23.05 3.02 -25.92
CA ILE A 21 -23.47 3.52 -24.61
C ILE A 21 -22.51 2.95 -23.55
N LYS A 22 -21.54 3.75 -23.12
CA LYS A 22 -20.55 3.35 -22.11
C LYS A 22 -21.12 3.53 -20.69
N LYS A 23 -20.90 2.54 -19.84
CA LYS A 23 -21.19 2.63 -18.40
C LYS A 23 -20.25 3.66 -17.75
N PRO A 24 -20.68 4.37 -16.69
CA PRO A 24 -19.78 5.24 -15.94
C PRO A 24 -18.63 4.41 -15.36
N LYS A 25 -17.42 5.00 -15.34
CA LYS A 25 -16.24 4.33 -14.80
C LYS A 25 -16.35 4.24 -13.28
N THR A 26 -16.22 3.03 -12.74
CA THR A 26 -16.10 2.81 -11.29
C THR A 26 -14.63 2.83 -10.89
N HIS A 27 -14.31 3.54 -9.81
CA HIS A 27 -12.98 3.57 -9.24
C HIS A 27 -12.97 2.80 -7.91
N ARG A 28 -11.84 2.18 -7.56
CA ARG A 28 -11.69 1.43 -6.29
C ARG A 28 -11.99 2.27 -5.06
N TYR A 29 -11.68 3.57 -5.12
CA TYR A 29 -11.93 4.53 -4.04
C TYR A 29 -12.74 5.72 -4.59
N PRO A 30 -14.03 5.86 -4.22
CA PRO A 30 -14.86 6.98 -4.64
C PRO A 30 -14.55 8.25 -3.83
N SER A 31 -15.00 9.40 -4.33
CA SER A 31 -14.87 10.67 -3.60
C SER A 31 -15.81 10.75 -2.41
N LEU A 32 -15.36 11.33 -1.29
CA LEU A 32 -16.19 11.60 -0.10
C LEU A 32 -17.02 12.90 -0.20
N LYS A 33 -17.29 13.41 -1.41
CA LYS A 33 -18.10 14.63 -1.62
C LYS A 33 -19.56 14.34 -1.28
N GLY A 34 -20.19 15.21 -0.49
CA GLY A 34 -21.56 15.02 0.00
C GLY A 34 -21.70 14.19 1.27
N THR A 35 -20.60 13.71 1.86
CA THR A 35 -20.61 13.09 3.20
C THR A 35 -20.78 14.15 4.29
N ASP A 36 -21.39 13.76 5.42
CA ASP A 36 -21.68 14.63 6.55
C ASP A 36 -20.46 15.48 6.96
N PRO A 37 -20.59 16.83 7.05
CA PRO A 37 -19.51 17.69 7.44
C PRO A 37 -18.89 17.37 8.81
N LYS A 38 -19.67 16.84 9.77
CA LYS A 38 -19.14 16.47 11.10
C LYS A 38 -18.20 15.27 10.99
N PHE A 39 -18.62 14.21 10.29
CA PHE A 39 -17.79 13.06 9.96
C PHE A 39 -16.50 13.46 9.23
N ARG A 40 -16.59 14.35 8.22
CA ARG A 40 -15.40 14.79 7.46
C ARG A 40 -14.41 15.60 8.30
N ARG A 41 -14.87 16.41 9.26
CA ARG A 41 -13.98 17.14 10.19
C ARG A 41 -13.21 16.14 11.05
N ASN A 42 -13.91 15.19 11.69
CA ASN A 42 -13.27 14.18 12.52
C ASN A 42 -12.28 13.30 11.73
N HIS A 43 -12.69 12.79 10.56
CA HIS A 43 -11.84 11.96 9.71
C HIS A 43 -10.53 12.65 9.32
N ARG A 44 -10.56 13.96 9.04
CA ARG A 44 -9.33 14.74 8.77
C ARG A 44 -8.41 14.80 9.98
N HIS A 45 -8.95 15.03 11.18
CA HIS A 45 -8.14 15.08 12.41
C HIS A 45 -7.54 13.71 12.75
N ALA A 46 -8.31 12.63 12.60
CA ALA A 46 -7.85 11.26 12.83
C ALA A 46 -6.66 10.89 11.92
N LEU A 47 -6.79 11.10 10.61
CA LEU A 47 -5.71 10.82 9.65
C LEU A 47 -4.45 11.67 9.89
N HIS A 48 -4.63 12.94 10.24
CA HIS A 48 -3.49 13.81 10.56
C HIS A 48 -2.81 13.39 11.89
N GLY A 49 -3.59 12.94 12.88
CA GLY A 49 -3.08 12.42 14.14
C GLY A 49 -2.25 11.14 13.96
N THR A 50 -2.73 10.18 13.18
CA THR A 50 -2.00 8.94 12.90
C THR A 50 -0.68 9.20 12.16
N MET A 51 -0.69 10.08 11.16
CA MET A 51 0.53 10.47 10.44
C MET A 51 1.57 11.09 11.37
N ARG A 52 1.16 11.99 12.27
CA ARG A 52 2.06 12.59 13.26
C ARG A 52 2.63 11.57 14.24
N ALA A 53 1.82 10.61 14.70
CA ALA A 53 2.29 9.54 15.58
C ALA A 53 3.29 8.61 14.89
N LEU A 54 3.07 8.29 13.61
CA LEU A 54 3.97 7.47 12.81
C LEU A 54 5.31 8.17 12.55
N VAL A 55 5.32 9.47 12.24
CA VAL A 55 6.55 10.25 12.07
C VAL A 55 7.34 10.32 13.38
N LYS A 56 6.68 10.57 14.52
CA LYS A 56 7.34 10.52 15.83
C LYS A 56 7.92 9.13 16.16
N ARG A 57 7.18 8.07 15.81
CA ARG A 57 7.67 6.69 15.95
C ARG A 57 8.87 6.40 15.04
N SER A 58 8.91 6.94 13.82
CA SER A 58 10.07 6.71 12.93
C SER A 58 11.30 7.50 13.37
N GLN A 59 11.12 8.65 14.02
CA GLN A 59 12.21 9.47 14.57
C GLN A 59 12.73 8.93 15.91
N GLY A 60 11.87 8.44 16.82
CA GLY A 60 12.28 7.87 18.11
C GLY A 60 12.46 6.34 18.13
N GLY A 61 12.06 5.63 17.07
CA GLY A 61 12.06 4.17 17.00
C GLY A 61 13.15 3.55 16.14
N GLN A 62 13.97 4.36 15.44
CA GLN A 62 15.11 3.84 14.70
C GLN A 62 16.31 3.48 15.58
N GLU A 63 16.36 3.97 16.81
CA GLU A 63 17.40 3.58 17.75
C GLU A 63 17.11 2.17 18.26
N GLY A 64 15.95 1.92 18.89
CA GLY A 64 15.59 0.61 19.48
C GLY A 64 15.46 -0.55 18.49
N GLY A 65 15.07 -0.31 17.23
CA GLY A 65 14.99 -1.35 16.19
C GLY A 65 16.33 -1.74 15.58
N ARG A 66 17.35 -0.86 15.65
CA ARG A 66 18.72 -1.15 15.18
C ARG A 66 19.54 -1.90 16.23
N ILE A 67 19.35 -1.60 17.52
CA ILE A 67 20.09 -2.29 18.60
C ILE A 67 19.73 -3.78 18.63
N SER A 68 18.45 -4.13 18.40
CA SER A 68 18.00 -5.52 18.41
C SER A 68 18.55 -6.33 17.22
N MET A 69 18.62 -5.75 16.01
CA MET A 69 19.29 -6.40 14.88
C MET A 69 20.79 -6.57 15.11
N ALA A 70 21.49 -5.56 15.65
CA ALA A 70 22.92 -5.65 15.95
C ALA A 70 23.25 -6.72 17.01
N VAL A 71 22.40 -6.89 18.03
CA VAL A 71 22.57 -7.95 19.05
C VAL A 71 22.32 -9.34 18.43
N VAL A 72 21.29 -9.50 17.60
CA VAL A 72 21.01 -10.77 16.90
C VAL A 72 22.13 -11.12 15.91
N ASP A 73 22.68 -10.14 15.20
CA ASP A 73 23.79 -10.34 14.26
C ASP A 73 25.11 -10.68 14.98
N LYS A 74 25.36 -10.08 16.15
CA LYS A 74 26.56 -10.37 16.97
C LYS A 74 26.49 -11.76 17.62
N VAL A 75 25.29 -12.19 18.06
CA VAL A 75 25.04 -13.57 18.50
C VAL A 75 25.24 -14.55 17.35
N ARG A 76 24.75 -14.23 16.14
CA ARG A 76 24.90 -15.08 14.96
C ARG A 76 26.34 -15.19 14.45
N PHE A 77 27.15 -14.14 14.58
CA PHE A 77 28.57 -14.16 14.25
C PHE A 77 29.37 -15.06 15.21
N LYS A 78 29.12 -14.94 16.51
CA LYS A 78 29.81 -15.75 17.55
C LYS A 78 29.51 -17.25 17.40
N SER A 79 28.30 -17.60 16.98
CA SER A 79 27.94 -19.00 16.68
C SER A 79 28.64 -19.54 15.42
N ARG A 80 28.87 -18.71 14.38
CA ARG A 80 29.61 -19.13 13.17
C ARG A 80 31.11 -19.31 13.42
N GLU A 81 31.69 -18.48 14.29
CA GLU A 81 33.09 -18.61 14.69
C GLU A 81 33.31 -19.89 15.52
N ALA A 82 32.39 -20.18 16.46
CA ALA A 82 32.38 -21.43 17.21
C ALA A 82 32.23 -22.67 16.30
N SER A 83 31.39 -22.62 15.27
CA SER A 83 31.25 -23.73 14.31
C SER A 83 32.46 -23.89 13.39
N ARG A 84 33.14 -22.79 13.01
CA ARG A 84 34.35 -22.84 12.16
C ARG A 84 35.58 -23.38 12.90
N ALA A 85 35.73 -23.06 14.18
CA ALA A 85 36.76 -23.65 15.03
C ALA A 85 36.57 -25.17 15.19
N PHE A 86 35.31 -25.65 15.21
CA PHE A 86 35.00 -27.08 15.29
C PHE A 86 35.36 -27.84 14.00
N THR A 87 35.24 -27.21 12.83
CA THR A 87 35.60 -27.82 11.54
C THR A 87 37.10 -27.82 11.23
N PHE A 88 37.89 -26.94 11.84
CA PHE A 88 39.34 -26.87 11.62
C PHE A 88 40.10 -27.96 12.39
N LEU A 89 39.60 -28.39 13.54
CA LEU A 89 40.20 -29.49 14.33
C LEU A 89 39.87 -30.88 13.76
N ALA A 90 38.84 -30.99 12.92
CA ALA A 90 38.47 -32.24 12.25
C ALA A 90 39.23 -32.50 10.94
N CYS A 91 40.08 -31.56 10.49
CA CYS A 91 40.83 -31.64 9.22
C CYS A 91 42.37 -31.59 9.42
N ILE A 92 42.88 -31.88 10.62
CA ILE A 92 44.31 -32.14 10.82
C ILE A 92 44.54 -33.63 10.52
N PRO A 93 45.32 -33.99 9.48
CA PRO A 93 45.73 -35.37 9.29
C PRO A 93 46.62 -35.77 10.48
N ARG A 94 46.13 -36.71 11.30
CA ARG A 94 46.97 -37.47 12.23
C ARG A 94 48.09 -38.11 11.41
N THR A 95 49.27 -37.51 11.46
CA THR A 95 50.51 -38.10 10.95
C THR A 95 51.49 -38.15 12.12
N LEU A 96 51.97 -39.38 12.33
CA LEU A 96 52.76 -39.94 13.45
C LEU A 96 51.94 -40.35 14.69
#